data_AF-A0A957L0G1-F1
#
_entry.id   AF-A0A957L0G1-F1
#
_cell.length_a   1.000
_cell.length_b   1.000
_cell.length_c   1.000
_cell.angle_alpha   90.00
_cell.angle_beta   90.00
_cell.angle_gamma   90.00
#
_symmetry.space_group_name_H-M   'P 1'
#
loop_
_entity.id
_entity.type
_entity.pdbx_description
1 polymer ?
#
loop_
_entity_poly.entity_id
_entity_poly.type
_entity_poly.pdbx_seq_one_letter_code
_entity_poly.pdbx_strand_id
1 'polypeptide(L)'
;QFAKAIDSYHTCMTYSDNDDSITATSDWLYMSLRRLNRPAEAAAVLEPIHSGMTIVESPSYLNRLLMYKGERTPESLLQPEEETPESTAIAIATQGYGVGNWYLYNGDEARAREIFNMVLATPQWSAFGYIAAEVDMVALGAG
;
A
#
# COMPACT_ATOMS: atom_id res chain seq x y z
N GLN A 1 -6.88 6.47 -14.70
CA GLN A 1 -5.65 5.66 -14.72
C GLN A 1 -5.85 4.31 -14.00
N PHE A 2 -6.45 4.27 -12.79
CA PHE A 2 -6.74 3.03 -12.05
C PHE A 2 -7.62 1.99 -12.75
N ALA A 3 -8.62 2.39 -13.55
CA ALA A 3 -9.52 1.45 -14.22
C ALA A 3 -8.80 0.51 -15.21
N LYS A 4 -7.82 1.04 -15.98
CA LYS A 4 -6.99 0.21 -16.86
C LYS A 4 -5.99 -0.66 -16.08
N ALA A 5 -5.61 -0.23 -14.87
CA ALA A 5 -4.69 -0.97 -14.02
C ALA A 5 -5.33 -2.26 -13.48
N ILE A 6 -6.64 -2.25 -13.18
CA ILE A 6 -7.37 -3.41 -12.67
C ILE A 6 -7.30 -4.60 -13.63
N ASP A 7 -7.55 -4.39 -14.93
CA ASP A 7 -7.51 -5.48 -15.92
C ASP A 7 -6.11 -6.08 -16.04
N SER A 8 -5.07 -5.23 -15.97
CA SER A 8 -3.68 -5.67 -15.92
C SER A 8 -3.37 -6.45 -14.65
N TYR A 9 -3.84 -6.02 -13.49
CA TYR A 9 -3.59 -6.73 -12.23
C TYR A 9 -4.32 -8.07 -12.14
N HIS A 10 -5.56 -8.16 -12.65
CA HIS A 10 -6.24 -9.44 -12.77
C HIS A 10 -5.47 -10.40 -13.68
N THR A 11 -4.93 -9.89 -14.79
CA THR A 11 -4.08 -10.68 -15.67
C THR A 11 -2.79 -11.10 -14.96
N CYS A 12 -2.09 -10.19 -14.26
CA CYS A 12 -0.90 -10.51 -13.47
C CYS A 12 -1.18 -11.60 -12.42
N MET A 13 -2.31 -11.54 -11.72
CA MET A 13 -2.70 -12.57 -10.75
C MET A 13 -2.82 -13.96 -11.36
N THR A 14 -3.15 -14.10 -12.66
CA THR A 14 -3.19 -15.41 -13.32
C THR A 14 -1.80 -16.04 -13.50
N TYR A 15 -0.73 -15.24 -13.42
CA TYR A 15 0.65 -15.67 -13.58
C TYR A 15 1.46 -15.63 -12.27
N SER A 16 0.87 -15.14 -11.18
CA SER A 16 1.50 -15.13 -9.85
C SER A 16 1.52 -16.54 -9.27
N ASP A 17 2.70 -17.15 -9.18
CA ASP A 17 2.91 -18.53 -8.74
C ASP A 17 3.60 -18.66 -7.37
N ASN A 18 3.95 -17.53 -6.76
CA ASN A 18 4.57 -17.48 -5.43
C ASN A 18 3.96 -16.36 -4.55
N ASP A 19 4.08 -16.51 -3.24
CA ASP A 19 3.47 -15.62 -2.24
C ASP A 19 3.98 -14.16 -2.34
N ASP A 20 5.24 -13.92 -2.71
CA ASP A 20 5.76 -12.57 -2.98
C ASP A 20 4.96 -11.88 -4.10
N SER A 21 4.78 -12.56 -5.24
CA SER A 21 4.06 -12.03 -6.40
C SER A 21 2.56 -11.88 -6.15
N ILE A 22 1.96 -12.80 -5.38
CA ILE A 22 0.55 -12.77 -4.98
C ILE A 22 0.31 -11.55 -4.09
N THR A 23 1.14 -11.35 -3.05
CA THR A 23 0.96 -10.25 -2.10
C THR A 23 1.22 -8.89 -2.75
N ALA A 24 2.26 -8.75 -3.58
CA ALA A 24 2.51 -7.51 -4.30
C ALA A 24 1.35 -7.14 -5.23
N THR A 25 0.86 -8.09 -6.03
CA THR A 25 -0.23 -7.84 -6.99
C THR A 25 -1.55 -7.56 -6.26
N SER A 26 -1.83 -8.29 -5.18
CA SER A 26 -3.04 -8.11 -4.37
C SER A 26 -3.09 -6.73 -3.70
N ASP A 27 -1.97 -6.22 -3.20
CA ASP A 27 -1.94 -4.88 -2.58
C ASP A 27 -2.28 -3.77 -3.58
N TRP A 28 -1.69 -3.81 -4.77
CA TRP A 28 -1.96 -2.83 -5.83
C TRP A 28 -3.41 -2.90 -6.35
N LEU A 29 -3.92 -4.12 -6.51
CA LEU A 29 -5.31 -4.34 -6.92
C LEU A 29 -6.28 -3.83 -5.85
N TYR A 30 -6.05 -4.17 -4.59
CA TYR A 30 -6.86 -3.71 -3.46
C TYR A 30 -6.94 -2.18 -3.42
N MET A 31 -5.79 -1.50 -3.46
CA MET A 31 -5.76 -0.04 -3.42
C MET A 31 -6.50 0.58 -4.60
N SER A 32 -6.29 0.04 -5.81
CA SER A 32 -6.95 0.54 -7.03
C SER A 32 -8.47 0.40 -6.93
N LEU A 33 -8.97 -0.72 -6.42
CA LEU A 33 -10.40 -0.96 -6.20
C LEU A 33 -10.98 -0.01 -5.15
N ARG A 34 -10.28 0.21 -4.03
CA ARG A 34 -10.71 1.16 -2.99
C ARG A 34 -10.77 2.59 -3.51
N ARG A 35 -9.75 3.04 -4.27
CA ARG A 35 -9.72 4.39 -4.88
C ARG A 35 -10.80 4.59 -5.94
N LEU A 36 -11.32 3.50 -6.52
CA LEU A 36 -12.44 3.52 -7.46
C LEU A 36 -13.80 3.28 -6.79
N ASN A 37 -13.87 3.32 -5.46
CA ASN A 37 -15.08 3.08 -4.67
C ASN A 37 -15.73 1.71 -4.94
N ARG A 38 -14.90 0.66 -5.09
CA ARG A 38 -15.31 -0.75 -5.29
C ARG A 38 -14.96 -1.61 -4.06
N PRO A 39 -15.54 -1.35 -2.87
CA PRO A 39 -15.10 -1.98 -1.62
C PRO A 39 -15.39 -3.48 -1.54
N ALA A 40 -16.48 -3.96 -2.15
CA ALA A 40 -16.82 -5.39 -2.13
C ALA A 40 -15.77 -6.24 -2.89
N GLU A 41 -15.31 -5.75 -4.03
CA GLU A 41 -14.28 -6.43 -4.81
C GLU A 41 -12.91 -6.31 -4.15
N ALA A 42 -12.61 -5.17 -3.53
CA ALA A 42 -11.41 -5.03 -2.72
C ALA A 42 -11.41 -6.05 -1.56
N ALA A 43 -12.55 -6.31 -0.91
CA ALA A 43 -12.65 -7.31 0.14
C ALA A 43 -12.34 -8.73 -0.38
N ALA A 44 -12.83 -9.09 -1.58
CA ALA A 44 -12.55 -10.39 -2.20
C ALA A 44 -11.05 -10.63 -2.45
N VAL A 45 -10.29 -9.58 -2.79
CA VAL A 45 -8.82 -9.66 -2.95
C VAL A 45 -8.12 -10.10 -1.66
N LEU A 46 -8.70 -9.80 -0.49
CA LEU A 46 -8.11 -10.14 0.81
C LEU A 46 -8.41 -11.56 1.27
N GLU A 47 -9.34 -12.29 0.63
CA GLU A 47 -9.74 -13.64 1.03
C GLU A 47 -8.57 -14.64 1.10
N PRO A 48 -7.69 -14.76 0.08
CA PRO A 48 -6.58 -15.71 0.12
C PRO A 48 -5.41 -15.27 1.02
N ILE A 49 -5.38 -14.00 1.45
CA ILE A 49 -4.23 -13.44 2.16
C ILE A 49 -4.23 -13.87 3.63
N HIS A 50 -3.11 -14.38 4.13
CA HIS A 50 -2.97 -14.76 5.53
C HIS A 50 -1.52 -14.61 6.04
N SER A 51 -1.36 -14.51 7.36
CA SER A 51 -0.06 -14.29 8.00
C SER A 51 0.98 -15.41 7.78
N GLY A 52 0.54 -16.62 7.42
CA GLY A 52 1.41 -17.75 7.11
C GLY A 52 1.99 -17.79 5.69
N MET A 53 1.85 -16.73 4.90
CA MET A 53 2.45 -16.64 3.56
C MET A 53 3.99 -16.55 3.64
N THR A 54 4.68 -17.24 2.74
CA THR A 54 6.14 -17.31 2.69
C THR A 54 6.69 -16.19 1.82
N ILE A 55 7.18 -15.12 2.45
CA ILE A 55 7.75 -13.97 1.76
C ILE A 55 9.26 -14.05 1.76
N VAL A 56 9.88 -13.96 0.58
CA VAL A 56 11.34 -14.06 0.40
C VAL A 56 11.98 -12.68 0.30
N GLU A 57 11.34 -11.71 -0.36
CA GLU A 57 11.95 -10.41 -0.63
C GLU A 57 11.61 -9.34 0.42
N SER A 58 10.33 -8.98 0.55
CA SER A 58 9.91 -7.90 1.46
C SER A 58 8.51 -8.13 2.03
N PRO A 59 8.35 -8.13 3.37
CA PRO A 59 7.05 -8.33 4.02
C PRO A 59 6.10 -7.13 3.87
N SER A 60 6.55 -6.01 3.28
CA SER A 60 5.80 -4.75 3.22
C SER A 60 4.40 -4.90 2.61
N TYR A 61 4.27 -5.65 1.51
CA TYR A 61 2.97 -5.86 0.86
C TYR A 61 2.04 -6.74 1.70
N LEU A 62 2.56 -7.84 2.26
CA LEU A 62 1.80 -8.69 3.17
C LEU A 62 1.33 -7.91 4.39
N ASN A 63 2.20 -7.11 5.00
CA ASN A 63 1.87 -6.28 6.17
C ASN A 63 0.72 -5.32 5.88
N ARG A 64 0.73 -4.66 4.72
CA ARG A 64 -0.34 -3.76 4.27
C ARG A 64 -1.64 -4.49 4.04
N LEU A 65 -1.62 -5.65 3.39
CA LEU A 65 -2.81 -6.47 3.20
C LEU A 65 -3.40 -6.93 4.53
N LEU A 66 -2.56 -7.36 5.48
CA LEU A 66 -2.99 -7.72 6.84
C LEU A 66 -3.55 -6.52 7.60
N MET A 67 -3.01 -5.32 7.38
CA MET A 67 -3.59 -4.09 7.92
C MET A 67 -4.98 -3.81 7.30
N TYR A 68 -5.14 -3.96 5.98
CA TYR A 68 -6.44 -3.78 5.34
C TYR A 68 -7.50 -4.79 5.84
N LYS A 69 -7.06 -5.98 6.27
CA LYS A 69 -7.90 -7.00 6.94
C LYS A 69 -8.22 -6.68 8.41
N GLY A 70 -7.54 -5.70 9.01
CA GLY A 70 -7.65 -5.38 10.44
C GLY A 70 -6.84 -6.31 11.35
N GLU A 71 -5.95 -7.11 10.78
CA GLU A 71 -5.05 -8.01 11.54
C GLU A 71 -3.74 -7.32 11.96
N ARG A 72 -3.45 -6.15 11.39
CA ARG A 72 -2.34 -5.26 11.78
C ARG A 72 -2.81 -3.82 11.91
N THR A 73 -2.07 -3.03 12.68
CA THR A 73 -2.38 -1.60 12.87
C THR A 73 -1.52 -0.72 11.96
N PRO A 74 -2.05 0.44 11.50
CA PRO A 74 -1.26 1.47 10.82
C PRO A 74 0.07 1.79 11.51
N GLU A 75 0.05 1.90 12.83
CA GLU A 75 1.22 2.25 13.65
C GLU A 75 2.34 1.21 13.52
N SER A 76 1.99 -0.08 13.48
CA SER A 76 2.98 -1.16 13.32
C SER A 76 3.67 -1.14 11.95
N LEU A 77 3.05 -0.55 10.93
CA LEU A 77 3.64 -0.42 9.59
C LEU A 77 4.48 0.86 9.46
N LEU A 78 4.17 1.89 10.24
CA LEU A 78 4.89 3.17 10.25
C LEU A 78 6.13 3.15 11.14
N GLN A 79 6.33 2.08 11.92
CA GLN A 79 7.49 1.85 12.77
C GLN A 79 8.20 0.54 12.37
N PRO A 80 8.76 0.47 11.15
CA PRO A 80 9.38 -0.77 10.68
C PRO A 80 10.67 -1.05 11.46
N GLU A 81 10.83 -2.29 11.90
CA GLU A 81 12.05 -2.77 12.56
C GLU A 81 13.09 -3.16 11.51
N GLU A 82 13.87 -2.17 11.09
CA GLU A 82 14.85 -2.30 10.01
C GLU A 82 16.27 -2.09 10.53
N GLU A 83 17.24 -2.84 9.99
CA GLU A 83 18.62 -2.84 10.50
C GLU A 83 19.35 -1.52 10.27
N THR A 84 18.96 -0.77 9.23
CA THR A 84 19.64 0.46 8.82
C THR A 84 18.65 1.61 8.64
N PRO A 85 19.06 2.87 8.88
CA PRO A 85 18.21 4.03 8.61
C PRO A 85 17.74 4.14 7.16
N GLU A 86 18.54 3.63 6.21
CA GLU A 86 18.19 3.62 4.79
C GLU A 86 17.06 2.62 4.50
N SER A 87 17.16 1.39 5.01
CA SER A 87 16.09 0.39 4.87
C SER A 87 14.83 0.80 5.64
N THR A 88 14.96 1.46 6.79
CA THR A 88 13.84 2.12 7.49
C THR A 88 13.14 3.14 6.58
N ALA A 89 13.90 4.02 5.92
CA ALA A 89 13.33 5.05 5.05
C ALA A 89 12.61 4.45 3.82
N ILE A 90 13.15 3.38 3.24
CA ILE A 90 12.51 2.65 2.11
C ILE A 90 11.22 1.99 2.57
N ALA A 91 11.23 1.34 3.75
CA ALA A 91 10.06 0.70 4.32
C ALA A 91 8.97 1.73 4.66
N ILE A 92 9.33 2.89 5.23
CA ILE A 92 8.39 4.00 5.49
C ILE A 92 7.81 4.54 4.17
N ALA A 93 8.63 4.76 3.14
CA ALA A 93 8.14 5.27 1.87
C ALA A 93 7.14 4.30 1.20
N THR A 94 7.40 2.99 1.29
CA THR A 94 6.56 1.95 0.68
C THR A 94 5.30 1.68 1.49
N GLN A 95 5.43 1.46 2.79
CA GLN A 95 4.30 1.14 3.67
C GLN A 95 3.46 2.38 3.96
N GLY A 96 4.10 3.51 4.24
CA GLY A 96 3.44 4.78 4.57
C GLY A 96 2.49 5.25 3.46
N TYR A 97 2.85 5.10 2.19
CA TYR A 97 1.94 5.44 1.10
C TYR A 97 0.64 4.60 1.12
N GLY A 98 0.74 3.30 1.42
CA GLY A 98 -0.42 2.43 1.59
C GLY A 98 -1.27 2.78 2.80
N VAL A 99 -0.64 3.13 3.91
CA VAL A 99 -1.33 3.57 5.13
C VAL A 99 -2.06 4.90 4.88
N GLY A 100 -1.41 5.87 4.22
CA GLY A 100 -2.03 7.15 3.87
C GLY A 100 -3.24 6.97 2.94
N ASN A 101 -3.11 6.10 1.93
CA ASN A 101 -4.26 5.71 1.09
C ASN A 101 -5.40 5.10 1.91
N TRP A 102 -5.07 4.25 2.89
CA TRP A 102 -6.05 3.62 3.76
C TRP A 102 -6.85 4.62 4.57
N TYR A 103 -6.21 5.61 5.17
CA TYR A 103 -6.94 6.69 5.82
C TYR A 103 -7.80 7.50 4.82
N LEU A 104 -7.25 7.79 3.63
CA LEU A 104 -7.95 8.56 2.61
C LEU A 104 -9.27 7.90 2.15
N TYR A 105 -9.23 6.63 1.73
CA TYR A 105 -10.44 5.94 1.26
C TYR A 105 -11.37 5.47 2.39
N ASN A 106 -11.00 5.68 3.65
CA ASN A 106 -11.88 5.52 4.81
C ASN A 106 -12.39 6.88 5.34
N GLY A 107 -12.05 7.99 4.68
CA GLY A 107 -12.60 9.32 4.96
C GLY A 107 -11.81 10.17 5.98
N ASP A 108 -10.65 9.70 6.44
CA ASP A 108 -9.77 10.46 7.35
C ASP A 108 -8.65 11.16 6.56
N GLU A 109 -9.03 12.22 5.87
CA GLU A 109 -8.11 12.98 5.04
C GLU A 109 -6.98 13.65 5.84
N ALA A 110 -7.27 14.10 7.07
CA ALA A 110 -6.29 14.73 7.94
C ALA A 110 -5.14 13.77 8.23
N ARG A 111 -5.46 12.53 8.63
CA ARG A 111 -4.46 11.51 8.92
C ARG A 111 -3.73 11.04 7.66
N ALA A 112 -4.41 10.96 6.52
CA ALA A 112 -3.78 10.68 5.24
C ALA A 112 -2.69 11.70 4.89
N ARG A 113 -2.99 13.01 5.02
CA ARG A 113 -2.02 14.10 4.78
C ARG A 113 -0.82 14.03 5.71
N GLU A 114 -1.02 13.76 6.99
CA GLU A 114 0.09 13.58 7.95
C GLU A 114 1.05 12.49 7.51
N ILE A 115 0.51 11.36 7.05
CA ILE A 115 1.31 10.20 6.63
C ILE A 115 1.99 10.45 5.28
N PHE A 116 1.32 11.11 4.33
CA PHE A 116 1.97 11.51 3.08
C PHE A 116 3.14 12.47 3.35
N ASN A 117 2.99 13.45 4.24
CA ASN A 117 4.11 14.32 4.64
C ASN A 117 5.26 13.52 5.27
N MET A 118 4.98 12.49 6.07
CA MET A 118 6.00 11.59 6.62
C MET A 118 6.76 10.85 5.51
N VAL A 119 6.05 10.34 4.50
CA VAL A 119 6.64 9.70 3.32
C VAL A 119 7.53 10.68 2.55
N LEU A 120 7.03 11.90 2.30
CA LEU A 120 7.76 12.94 1.55
C LEU A 120 8.98 13.51 2.29
N ALA A 121 9.05 13.33 3.61
CA ALA A 121 10.22 13.68 4.41
C ALA A 121 11.35 12.64 4.31
N THR A 122 11.11 11.46 3.74
CA THR A 122 12.17 10.47 3.50
C THR A 122 13.05 10.90 2.31
N PRO A 123 14.36 10.59 2.31
CA PRO A 123 15.23 10.88 1.16
C PRO A 123 14.98 9.96 -0.06
N GLN A 124 13.94 9.12 -0.02
CA GLN A 124 13.66 8.06 -0.99
C GLN A 124 12.77 8.54 -2.14
N TRP A 125 13.20 9.59 -2.83
CA TRP A 125 12.47 10.21 -3.95
C TRP A 125 12.19 9.27 -5.13
N SER A 126 13.00 8.21 -5.30
CA SER A 126 12.83 7.20 -6.35
C SER A 126 11.87 6.07 -5.97
N ALA A 127 11.52 5.95 -4.68
CA ALA A 127 10.58 4.94 -4.24
C ALA A 127 9.20 5.26 -4.80
N PHE A 128 8.53 4.24 -5.34
CA PHE A 128 7.21 4.42 -5.96
C PHE A 128 6.20 5.09 -5.02
N GLY A 129 6.24 4.75 -3.72
CA GLY A 129 5.38 5.35 -2.70
C GLY A 129 5.59 6.86 -2.51
N TYR A 130 6.82 7.37 -2.72
CA TYR A 130 7.13 8.80 -2.66
C TYR A 130 6.46 9.55 -3.81
N ILE A 131 6.69 9.10 -5.05
CA ILE A 131 6.13 9.72 -6.26
C ILE A 131 4.60 9.73 -6.21
N ALA A 132 4.01 8.63 -5.75
CA ALA A 132 2.57 8.51 -5.65
C ALA A 132 1.99 9.43 -4.54
N ALA A 133 2.70 9.61 -3.42
CA ALA A 133 2.33 10.56 -2.37
C ALA A 133 2.38 12.03 -2.85
N GLU A 134 3.38 12.40 -3.66
CA GLU A 134 3.44 13.76 -4.25
C GLU A 134 2.21 14.06 -5.11
N VAL A 135 1.84 13.12 -5.99
CA VAL A 135 0.69 13.28 -6.89
C VAL A 135 -0.61 13.43 -6.09
N ASP A 136 -0.82 12.61 -5.07
CA ASP A 136 -2.02 12.68 -4.24
C ASP A 136 -2.05 13.97 -3.40
N MET A 137 -0.91 14.43 -2.87
CA MET A 137 -0.83 15.70 -2.13
C MET A 137 -1.17 16.92 -3.00
N VAL A 138 -0.75 16.92 -4.27
CA VAL A 138 -1.15 17.98 -5.23
C VAL A 138 -2.66 17.94 -5.49
N ALA A 139 -3.26 16.77 -5.66
CA ALA A 139 -4.70 16.63 -5.85
C ALA A 139 -5.50 17.12 -4.62
N LEU A 140 -5.00 16.88 -3.41
CA LEU A 140 -5.58 17.35 -2.15
C LEU A 140 -5.42 18.86 -1.92
N GLY A 141 -4.41 19.50 -2.52
CA GLY A 141 -4.16 20.94 -2.42
C GLY A 141 -4.87 21.80 -3.49
N ALA A 142 -5.45 21.18 -4.52
CA ALA A 142 -6.14 21.86 -5.62
C ALA A 142 -7.65 22.07 -5.37
N GLY A 143 -8.09 21.99 -4.11
CA GLY A 143 -9.49 22.16 -3.68
C GLY A 143 -9.74 23.48 -2.95
#